data_AF-A0A438FN16-F1
#
_entry.id   AF-A0A438FN16-F1
#
_cell.length_a   1.000
_cell.length_b   1.000
_cell.length_c   1.000
_cell.angle_alpha   90.00
_cell.angle_beta   90.00
_cell.angle_gamma   90.00
#
_symmetry.space_group_name_H-M   'P 1'
#
loop_
_entity.id
_entity.type
_entity.pdbx_description
1 polymer ?
#
loop_
_entity_poly.entity_id
_entity_poly.type
_entity_poly.pdbx_seq_one_letter_code
_entity_poly.pdbx_strand_id
1 'polypeptide(L)'
;MADDLCFFTKDSFVFKAPKKSPLVLRMIVLVFAMVCGVYICSICLKQISTTATAGFLNVELTERPCEKPNIEPSEVRYVHFPKPISYSRAECACNPVRYFAILSTQRSGSGWFETLLNSHINISSNGEIFSVKVRRSNISSITETLDKIYNLDWLSSASKNECTAAVGLKWMLNQGLMQNHKEIVEYFNTRGVSLIFLFRRNLLRRMISMLANSYDREAKQLNGTHKSHVHSPREAEILAQYKPSINATLLIRDLKQVEDTVAKALQYFNSTRHTIFYYEDVIKNRTKLVDVLNFLKVPQRDLRSRQVKIHKGSLSEQVENWDEVLKTLKGTQYESFLHADYQI
;
A
#
# COMPACT_ATOMS: atom_id res chain seq x y z
N MET A 1 40.15 67.43 -81.13
CA MET A 1 40.38 66.42 -80.07
C MET A 1 40.43 65.10 -80.80
N ALA A 2 41.63 64.53 -80.89
CA ALA A 2 42.01 63.50 -81.84
C ALA A 2 41.74 62.09 -81.30
N ASP A 3 41.10 61.29 -82.15
CA ASP A 3 41.49 59.99 -82.70
C ASP A 3 42.10 58.86 -81.86
N ASP A 4 41.57 57.68 -82.25
CA ASP A 4 42.16 56.35 -82.42
C ASP A 4 42.40 55.45 -81.20
N LEU A 5 41.74 54.28 -81.11
CA LEU A 5 41.80 53.03 -81.91
C LEU A 5 43.00 52.12 -81.60
N CYS A 6 42.67 50.83 -81.63
CA CYS A 6 43.52 49.64 -81.84
C CYS A 6 44.10 48.87 -80.62
N PHE A 7 43.39 47.79 -80.29
CA PHE A 7 43.70 46.37 -80.58
C PHE A 7 45.00 45.68 -80.10
N PHE A 8 44.79 44.39 -79.75
CA PHE A 8 45.72 43.26 -79.51
C PHE A 8 46.37 43.20 -78.10
N THR A 9 46.43 42.08 -77.37
CA THR A 9 46.38 40.64 -77.69
C THR A 9 46.15 39.81 -76.41
N LYS A 10 45.40 38.71 -76.52
CA LYS A 10 45.70 37.34 -76.01
C LYS A 10 46.20 37.19 -74.54
N ASP A 11 45.34 36.65 -73.66
CA ASP A 11 45.63 35.36 -73.00
C ASP A 11 44.41 34.79 -72.24
N SER A 12 44.21 33.51 -72.43
CA SER A 12 43.21 32.65 -71.82
C SER A 12 43.45 32.49 -70.32
N PHE A 13 42.51 32.96 -69.48
CA PHE A 13 42.40 32.52 -68.09
C PHE A 13 40.97 32.03 -67.80
N VAL A 14 40.80 30.72 -67.94
CA VAL A 14 39.66 29.98 -67.41
C VAL A 14 39.73 30.04 -65.88
N PHE A 15 39.06 31.02 -65.26
CA PHE A 15 38.82 31.00 -63.82
C PHE A 15 37.63 30.09 -63.52
N LYS A 16 37.93 28.84 -63.15
CA LYS A 16 36.98 27.92 -62.51
C LYS A 16 36.32 28.62 -61.31
N ALA A 17 34.99 28.72 -61.32
CA ALA A 17 34.24 29.06 -60.13
C ALA A 17 34.55 28.03 -59.01
N PRO A 18 34.93 28.47 -57.79
CA PRO A 18 35.18 27.53 -56.71
C PRO A 18 33.86 26.89 -56.32
N LYS A 19 33.76 25.56 -56.52
CA LYS A 19 32.65 24.75 -55.99
C LYS A 19 32.64 24.88 -54.46
N LYS A 20 31.87 25.82 -53.92
CA LYS A 20 31.55 25.85 -52.49
C LYS A 20 30.88 24.52 -52.17
N SER A 21 31.54 23.70 -51.36
CA SER A 21 31.08 22.33 -51.11
C SER A 21 29.70 22.39 -50.44
N PRO A 22 28.73 21.56 -50.86
CA PRO A 22 27.39 21.53 -50.28
C PRO A 22 27.41 21.15 -48.78
N LEU A 23 28.52 20.60 -48.30
CA LEU A 23 28.78 20.28 -46.90
C LEU A 23 28.94 21.54 -46.05
N VAL A 24 29.68 22.55 -46.51
CA VAL A 24 29.88 23.79 -45.73
C VAL A 24 28.56 24.55 -45.57
N LEU A 25 27.75 24.61 -46.63
CA LEU A 25 26.43 25.24 -46.58
C LEU A 25 25.49 24.49 -45.61
N ARG A 26 25.48 23.15 -45.64
CA ARG A 26 24.69 22.33 -44.72
C ARG A 26 25.13 22.50 -43.26
N MET A 27 26.44 22.60 -43.01
CA MET A 27 26.96 22.86 -41.67
C MET A 27 26.57 24.24 -41.16
N ILE A 28 26.62 25.27 -42.01
CA ILE A 28 26.17 26.62 -41.64
C ILE A 28 24.67 26.63 -41.31
N VAL A 29 23.83 25.97 -42.12
CA VAL A 29 22.38 25.87 -41.86
C VAL A 29 22.11 25.12 -40.55
N LEU A 30 22.84 24.04 -40.25
CA LEU A 30 22.70 23.31 -38.99
C LEU A 30 23.10 24.15 -37.77
N VAL A 31 24.18 24.91 -37.87
CA VAL A 31 24.61 25.83 -36.81
C VAL A 31 23.56 26.92 -36.60
N PHE A 32 23.02 27.48 -37.68
CA PHE A 32 21.98 28.50 -37.59
C PHE A 32 20.69 27.95 -36.96
N ALA A 33 20.27 26.73 -37.33
CA ALA A 33 19.12 26.06 -36.74
C ALA A 33 19.30 25.76 -35.24
N MET A 34 20.51 25.35 -34.83
CA MET A 34 20.85 25.14 -33.41
C MET A 34 20.79 26.45 -32.61
N VAL A 35 21.36 27.54 -33.14
CA VAL A 35 21.34 28.85 -32.47
C VAL A 35 19.92 29.40 -32.38
N CYS A 36 19.13 29.29 -33.46
CA CYS A 36 17.71 29.65 -33.43
C CYS A 36 16.92 28.80 -32.44
N GLY A 37 17.17 27.49 -32.39
CA GLY A 37 16.52 26.58 -31.43
C GLY A 37 16.82 26.94 -29.97
N VAL A 38 18.09 27.23 -29.65
CA VAL A 38 18.49 27.68 -28.30
C VAL A 38 17.89 29.04 -27.97
N TYR A 39 17.84 29.97 -28.92
CA TYR A 39 17.25 31.30 -28.73
C TYR A 39 15.74 31.23 -28.49
N ILE A 40 15.01 30.44 -29.28
CA ILE A 40 13.58 30.20 -29.10
C ILE A 40 13.32 29.53 -27.75
N CYS A 41 14.11 28.50 -27.40
CA CYS A 41 14.00 27.83 -26.10
C CYS A 41 14.25 28.79 -24.92
N SER A 42 15.23 29.69 -25.04
CA SER A 42 15.52 30.73 -24.05
C SER A 42 14.37 31.74 -23.89
N ILE A 43 13.73 32.14 -24.99
CA ILE A 43 12.54 33.01 -24.95
C ILE A 43 11.34 32.27 -24.34
N CYS A 44 11.12 31.00 -24.70
CA CYS A 44 10.06 30.19 -24.09
C CYS A 44 10.28 30.00 -22.59
N LEU A 45 11.52 29.76 -22.15
CA LEU A 45 11.87 29.69 -20.73
C LEU A 45 11.67 31.02 -20.00
N LYS A 46 11.99 32.17 -20.64
CA LYS A 46 11.71 33.50 -20.10
C LYS A 46 10.21 33.82 -20.04
N GLN A 47 9.42 33.36 -21.00
CA GLN A 47 7.96 33.48 -20.94
C GLN A 47 7.37 32.63 -19.83
N ILE A 48 7.83 31.39 -19.65
CA ILE A 48 7.41 30.54 -18.53
C ILE A 48 7.80 31.16 -17.19
N SER A 49 9.01 31.74 -17.07
CA SER A 49 9.44 32.36 -15.82
C SER A 49 8.70 33.66 -15.48
N THR A 50 8.37 34.47 -16.48
CA THR A 50 7.55 35.69 -16.30
C THR A 50 6.08 35.37 -16.03
N THR A 51 5.53 34.31 -16.62
CA THR A 51 4.18 33.81 -16.30
C THR A 51 4.12 33.19 -14.91
N ALA A 52 5.20 32.53 -14.45
CA ALA A 52 5.32 32.01 -13.10
C ALA A 52 5.45 33.10 -12.03
N THR A 53 5.97 34.29 -12.37
CA THR A 53 6.08 35.43 -11.45
C THR A 53 4.86 36.36 -11.45
N ALA A 54 4.08 36.39 -12.53
CA ALA A 54 2.87 37.23 -12.64
C ALA A 54 1.56 36.57 -12.17
N GLY A 55 1.61 35.34 -11.62
CA GLY A 55 0.43 34.52 -11.32
C GLY A 55 0.28 34.04 -9.86
N PHE A 56 1.00 34.61 -8.89
CA PHE A 56 0.74 34.37 -7.47
C PHE A 56 0.33 35.66 -6.78
N LEU A 57 -0.90 36.12 -7.07
CA LEU A 57 -1.65 36.85 -6.07
C LEU A 57 -1.82 35.88 -4.90
N ASN A 58 -1.06 36.08 -3.83
CA ASN A 58 -1.34 35.50 -2.52
C ASN A 58 -2.70 36.04 -2.07
N VAL A 59 -3.77 35.45 -2.58
CA VAL A 59 -5.06 35.47 -1.91
C VAL A 59 -4.78 34.73 -0.61
N GLU A 60 -4.64 35.46 0.48
CA GLU A 60 -4.90 34.89 1.80
C GLU A 60 -6.31 34.34 1.74
N LEU A 61 -6.41 33.04 1.42
CA LEU A 61 -7.58 32.23 1.69
C LEU A 61 -7.73 32.31 3.19
N THR A 62 -8.52 33.28 3.64
CA THR A 62 -9.09 33.32 4.97
C THR A 62 -9.58 31.90 5.21
N GLU A 63 -9.00 31.18 6.17
CA GLU A 63 -9.39 29.79 6.47
C GLU A 63 -10.91 29.81 6.62
N ARG A 64 -11.64 29.29 5.62
CA ARG A 64 -13.10 29.21 5.72
C ARG A 64 -13.35 28.35 6.95
N PRO A 65 -14.01 28.87 8.00
CA PRO A 65 -14.30 28.06 9.16
C PRO A 65 -15.09 26.86 8.67
N CYS A 66 -14.56 25.66 8.90
CA CYS A 66 -15.23 24.44 8.50
C CYS A 66 -16.64 24.45 9.07
N GLU A 67 -17.65 24.21 8.23
CA GLU A 67 -18.99 23.95 8.74
C GLU A 67 -18.90 22.79 9.71
N LYS A 68 -19.37 23.00 10.95
CA LYS A 68 -19.41 21.93 11.94
C LYS A 68 -20.30 20.85 11.37
N PRO A 69 -19.77 19.65 11.03
CA PRO A 69 -20.61 18.61 10.50
C PRO A 69 -21.60 18.23 11.61
N ASN A 70 -22.85 17.94 11.24
CA ASN A 70 -23.84 17.48 12.21
C ASN A 70 -23.48 16.04 12.62
N ILE A 71 -22.59 15.92 13.60
CA ILE A 71 -22.04 14.66 14.10
C ILE A 71 -22.79 14.29 15.36
N GLU A 72 -23.35 13.09 15.38
CA GLU A 72 -23.94 12.49 16.58
C GLU A 72 -22.95 12.56 17.76
N PRO A 73 -23.38 12.94 18.97
CA PRO A 73 -22.48 13.08 20.12
C PRO A 73 -21.60 11.85 20.40
N SER A 74 -22.12 10.64 20.12
CA SER A 74 -21.41 9.37 20.25
C SER A 74 -20.28 9.17 19.23
N GLU A 75 -20.32 9.87 18.10
CA GLU A 75 -19.37 9.74 16.99
C GLU A 75 -18.26 10.80 17.02
N VAL A 76 -18.43 11.88 17.80
CA VAL A 76 -17.50 13.02 17.88
C VAL A 76 -16.07 12.56 18.17
N ARG A 77 -15.88 11.59 19.07
CA ARG A 77 -14.54 11.11 19.45
C ARG A 77 -13.79 10.43 18.30
N TYR A 78 -14.49 9.87 17.32
CA TYR A 78 -13.91 9.10 16.22
C TYR A 78 -13.66 9.97 14.96
N VAL A 79 -13.94 11.27 15.04
CA VAL A 79 -13.84 12.21 13.94
C VAL A 79 -12.71 13.19 14.21
N HIS A 80 -11.70 13.18 13.35
CA HIS A 80 -10.48 13.98 13.51
C HIS A 80 -10.26 14.91 12.32
N PHE A 81 -9.58 16.01 12.55
CA PHE A 81 -9.16 16.97 11.52
C PHE A 81 -7.63 17.14 11.58
N PRO A 82 -6.86 16.10 11.22
CA PRO A 82 -5.40 16.18 11.28
C PRO A 82 -4.86 17.27 10.37
N LYS A 83 -3.81 17.96 10.85
CA LYS A 83 -3.04 18.98 10.14
C LYS A 83 -1.61 18.47 9.93
N PRO A 84 -1.33 17.71 8.86
CA PRO A 84 0.01 17.21 8.58
C PRO A 84 0.99 18.36 8.42
N ILE A 85 2.23 18.15 8.88
CA ILE A 85 3.34 19.11 8.73
C ILE A 85 3.94 19.00 7.32
N SER A 86 3.92 17.79 6.77
CA SER A 86 4.57 17.45 5.50
C SER A 86 3.87 18.02 4.25
N TYR A 87 2.58 18.36 4.32
CA TYR A 87 1.82 18.94 3.20
C TYR A 87 0.53 19.62 3.69
N SER A 88 -0.09 20.45 2.83
CA SER A 88 -1.43 21.00 3.10
C SER A 88 -2.51 20.07 2.57
N ARG A 89 -3.55 19.82 3.38
CA ARG A 89 -4.76 19.08 2.96
C ARG A 89 -5.67 19.91 2.04
N ALA A 90 -5.35 21.18 1.79
CA ALA A 90 -6.06 22.09 0.87
C ALA A 90 -7.60 22.02 1.05
N GLU A 91 -8.35 21.76 -0.02
CA GLU A 91 -9.82 21.64 -0.01
C GLU A 91 -10.34 20.56 0.95
N CYS A 92 -9.52 19.57 1.29
CA CYS A 92 -9.87 18.47 2.18
C CYS A 92 -9.61 18.78 3.67
N ALA A 93 -9.13 19.98 4.02
CA ALA A 93 -8.82 20.33 5.42
C ALA A 93 -10.02 20.14 6.36
N CYS A 94 -11.22 20.44 5.86
CA CYS A 94 -12.49 20.28 6.57
C CYS A 94 -13.12 18.90 6.44
N ASN A 95 -12.48 17.95 5.75
CA ASN A 95 -12.99 16.58 5.67
C ASN A 95 -12.55 15.79 6.90
N PRO A 96 -13.50 15.15 7.61
CA PRO A 96 -13.18 14.36 8.79
C PRO A 96 -12.39 13.11 8.41
N VAL A 97 -11.46 12.74 9.29
CA VAL A 97 -10.62 11.55 9.16
C VAL A 97 -10.91 10.62 10.33
N ARG A 98 -11.13 9.34 10.03
CA ARG A 98 -11.33 8.29 11.02
C ARG A 98 -10.10 7.43 11.15
N TYR A 99 -9.71 7.14 12.38
CA TYR A 99 -8.54 6.33 12.68
C TYR A 99 -8.93 4.87 12.81
N PHE A 100 -8.13 3.97 12.24
CA PHE A 100 -8.35 2.54 12.39
C PHE A 100 -7.07 1.72 12.51
N ALA A 101 -7.19 0.51 13.08
CA ALA A 101 -6.14 -0.49 13.06
C ALA A 101 -6.71 -1.87 12.72
N ILE A 102 -6.06 -2.59 11.80
CA ILE A 102 -6.40 -3.97 11.45
C ILE A 102 -5.57 -4.90 12.35
N LEU A 103 -6.21 -5.55 13.32
CA LEU A 103 -5.56 -6.47 14.24
C LEU A 103 -5.75 -7.90 13.76
N SER A 104 -4.64 -8.63 13.59
CA SER A 104 -4.66 -9.95 12.94
C SER A 104 -3.53 -10.85 13.45
N THR A 105 -3.60 -12.14 13.10
CA THR A 105 -2.44 -13.05 13.18
C THR A 105 -1.78 -13.22 11.81
N GLN A 106 -0.56 -13.77 11.76
CA GLN A 106 0.07 -14.09 10.48
C GLN A 106 -0.79 -15.09 9.67
N ARG A 107 -0.82 -14.88 8.35
CA ARG A 107 -1.50 -15.73 7.37
C ARG A 107 -3.03 -15.84 7.53
N SER A 108 -3.65 -14.85 8.18
CA SER A 108 -5.11 -14.70 8.27
C SER A 108 -5.75 -13.93 7.10
N GLY A 109 -5.01 -13.68 6.01
CA GLY A 109 -5.54 -12.94 4.86
C GLY A 109 -5.51 -11.41 4.99
N SER A 110 -4.91 -10.88 6.04
CA SER A 110 -4.86 -9.43 6.31
C SER A 110 -4.07 -8.62 5.28
N GLY A 111 -3.06 -9.19 4.64
CA GLY A 111 -2.41 -8.55 3.47
C GLY A 111 -3.35 -8.38 2.28
N TRP A 112 -4.15 -9.38 1.96
CA TRP A 112 -5.15 -9.29 0.89
C TRP A 112 -6.27 -8.30 1.25
N PHE A 113 -6.78 -8.39 2.48
CA PHE A 113 -7.80 -7.47 2.99
C PHE A 113 -7.34 -6.00 2.98
N GLU A 114 -6.11 -5.74 3.40
CA GLU A 114 -5.50 -4.41 3.32
C GLU A 114 -5.45 -3.87 1.88
N THR A 115 -5.08 -4.71 0.90
CA THR A 115 -5.09 -4.27 -0.51
C THR A 115 -6.48 -3.93 -1.02
N LEU A 116 -7.53 -4.58 -0.51
CA LEU A 116 -8.91 -4.22 -0.82
C LEU A 116 -9.22 -2.82 -0.29
N LEU A 117 -8.90 -2.54 0.99
CA LEU A 117 -9.13 -1.22 1.58
C LEU A 117 -8.34 -0.12 0.84
N ASN A 118 -7.07 -0.36 0.54
CA ASN A 118 -6.21 0.60 -0.18
C ASN A 118 -6.61 0.85 -1.65
N SER A 119 -7.52 0.05 -2.20
CA SER A 119 -8.14 0.32 -3.51
C SER A 119 -9.21 1.41 -3.44
N HIS A 120 -9.72 1.73 -2.24
CA HIS A 120 -10.61 2.86 -2.01
C HIS A 120 -9.81 4.18 -2.04
N ILE A 121 -10.30 5.19 -2.75
CA ILE A 121 -9.57 6.46 -2.93
C ILE A 121 -9.36 7.22 -1.61
N ASN A 122 -10.31 7.10 -0.67
CA ASN A 122 -10.28 7.83 0.62
C ASN A 122 -9.77 7.00 1.81
N ILE A 123 -9.24 5.78 1.59
CA ILE A 123 -8.69 4.95 2.67
C ILE A 123 -7.18 4.78 2.48
N SER A 124 -6.42 4.94 3.56
CA SER A 124 -4.99 4.67 3.59
C SER A 124 -4.64 3.75 4.76
N SER A 125 -4.26 2.51 4.45
CA SER A 125 -3.69 1.54 5.40
C SER A 125 -2.20 1.39 5.11
N ASN A 126 -1.36 1.75 6.10
CA ASN A 126 0.08 1.92 5.92
C ASN A 126 0.91 0.64 6.09
N GLY A 127 0.32 -0.56 6.01
CA GLY A 127 1.04 -1.82 6.15
C GLY A 127 1.41 -2.19 7.59
N GLU A 128 2.33 -3.14 7.73
CA GLU A 128 2.81 -3.66 9.02
C GLU A 128 3.93 -2.80 9.59
N ILE A 129 3.60 -1.58 10.03
CA ILE A 129 4.59 -0.62 10.52
C ILE A 129 5.41 -1.18 11.70
N PHE A 130 4.78 -1.95 12.58
CA PHE A 130 5.38 -2.53 13.79
C PHE A 130 6.07 -3.90 13.57
N SER A 131 6.17 -4.36 12.32
CA SER A 131 7.11 -5.45 11.98
C SER A 131 8.57 -5.07 12.29
N VAL A 132 8.88 -3.77 12.23
CA VAL A 132 10.19 -3.19 12.55
C VAL A 132 10.38 -3.07 14.07
N LYS A 133 11.37 -3.79 14.61
CA LYS A 133 11.62 -3.91 16.07
C LYS A 133 11.79 -2.56 16.77
N VAL A 134 12.55 -1.62 16.18
CA VAL A 134 12.86 -0.31 16.80
C VAL A 134 11.59 0.49 17.08
N ARG A 135 10.56 0.40 16.23
CA ARG A 135 9.30 1.13 16.37
C ARG A 135 8.41 0.59 17.50
N ARG A 136 8.73 -0.58 18.04
CA ARG A 136 8.02 -1.24 19.14
C ARG A 136 8.94 -1.62 20.30
N SER A 137 10.03 -0.88 20.48
CA SER A 137 10.99 -1.08 21.56
C SER A 137 10.39 -0.78 22.93
N ASN A 138 9.53 0.23 23.01
CA ASN A 138 8.77 0.61 24.20
C ASN A 138 7.47 1.34 23.79
N ILE A 139 6.62 1.64 24.77
CA ILE A 139 5.33 2.31 24.54
C ILE A 139 5.49 3.71 23.92
N SER A 140 6.50 4.49 24.31
CA SER A 140 6.74 5.83 23.76
C SER A 140 7.04 5.78 22.27
N SER A 141 7.85 4.83 21.81
CA SER A 141 8.14 4.64 20.38
C SER A 141 6.91 4.19 19.60
N ILE A 142 6.05 3.39 20.24
CA ILE A 142 4.76 2.97 19.65
C ILE A 142 3.85 4.18 19.45
N THR A 143 3.62 4.97 20.50
CA THR A 143 2.71 6.12 20.45
C THR A 143 3.22 7.20 19.50
N GLU A 144 4.53 7.50 19.50
CA GLU A 144 5.14 8.44 18.55
C GLU A 144 4.92 7.99 17.10
N THR A 145 5.04 6.68 16.84
CA THR A 145 4.79 6.12 15.50
C THR A 145 3.32 6.21 15.12
N LEU A 146 2.40 5.90 16.05
CA LEU A 146 0.96 6.02 15.83
C LEU A 146 0.56 7.47 15.56
N ASP A 147 1.10 8.43 16.31
CA ASP A 147 0.83 9.85 16.12
C ASP A 147 1.26 10.32 14.74
N LYS A 148 2.44 9.91 14.26
CA LYS A 148 2.88 10.21 12.87
C LYS A 148 1.89 9.67 11.83
N ILE A 149 1.39 8.45 12.02
CA ILE A 149 0.41 7.84 11.09
C ILE A 149 -0.93 8.61 11.12
N TYR A 150 -1.47 8.84 12.31
CA TYR A 150 -2.80 9.44 12.48
C TYR A 150 -2.83 10.95 12.19
N ASN A 151 -1.69 11.63 12.32
CA ASN A 151 -1.53 13.01 11.86
C ASN A 151 -1.30 13.14 10.34
N LEU A 152 -1.31 12.02 9.60
CA LEU A 152 -1.07 11.95 8.15
C LEU A 152 0.36 12.33 7.73
N ASP A 153 1.32 12.26 8.65
CA ASP A 153 2.74 12.55 8.38
C ASP A 153 3.57 11.29 8.06
N TRP A 154 2.91 10.14 7.92
CA TRP A 154 3.56 8.91 7.51
C TRP A 154 3.59 8.76 5.99
N LEU A 155 4.79 8.76 5.42
CA LEU A 155 5.01 8.56 3.98
C LEU A 155 5.15 7.08 3.65
N SER A 156 4.23 6.57 2.83
CA SER A 156 4.26 5.21 2.29
C SER A 156 3.63 5.19 0.89
N SER A 157 3.77 4.08 0.17
CA SER A 157 3.07 3.88 -1.10
C SER A 157 1.54 3.80 -0.98
N ALA A 158 1.02 3.61 0.25
CA ALA A 158 -0.39 3.66 0.56
C ALA A 158 -0.87 5.08 0.92
N SER A 159 0.03 6.02 1.20
CA SER A 159 -0.32 7.39 1.51
C SER A 159 -1.01 8.02 0.31
N LYS A 160 -2.23 8.51 0.54
CA LYS A 160 -3.01 9.24 -0.46
C LYS A 160 -2.84 10.72 -0.16
N ASN A 161 -2.24 11.47 -1.08
CA ASN A 161 -2.15 12.93 -0.98
C ASN A 161 -3.49 13.62 -1.34
N GLU A 162 -4.57 12.84 -1.41
CA GLU A 162 -5.95 13.28 -1.69
C GLU A 162 -6.76 13.37 -0.38
N CYS A 163 -8.07 13.64 -0.48
CA CYS A 163 -9.01 13.67 0.64
C CYS A 163 -9.14 12.31 1.36
N THR A 164 -8.15 11.97 2.19
CA THR A 164 -8.20 10.79 3.07
C THR A 164 -9.33 10.97 4.09
N ALA A 165 -10.21 9.98 4.17
CA ALA A 165 -11.34 9.92 5.12
C ALA A 165 -11.14 8.85 6.20
N ALA A 166 -10.30 7.84 5.92
CA ALA A 166 -9.88 6.88 6.93
C ALA A 166 -8.39 6.57 6.80
N VAL A 167 -7.66 6.64 7.90
CA VAL A 167 -6.23 6.29 7.96
C VAL A 167 -5.96 5.28 9.05
N GLY A 168 -5.07 4.35 8.75
CA GLY A 168 -4.74 3.28 9.67
C GLY A 168 -3.52 2.48 9.28
N LEU A 169 -3.42 1.33 9.92
CA LEU A 169 -2.33 0.39 9.74
C LEU A 169 -2.80 -1.04 9.98
N LYS A 170 -1.96 -1.98 9.56
CA LYS A 170 -2.10 -3.39 9.90
C LYS A 170 -1.13 -3.74 11.01
N TRP A 171 -1.59 -4.48 12.02
CA TRP A 171 -0.78 -4.83 13.18
C TRP A 171 -1.02 -6.26 13.59
N MET A 172 0.05 -7.06 13.56
CA MET A 172 -0.03 -8.45 13.99
C MET A 172 0.04 -8.57 15.51
N LEU A 173 -0.74 -9.49 16.11
CA LEU A 173 -0.81 -9.65 17.57
C LEU A 173 0.57 -9.90 18.22
N ASN A 174 1.48 -10.57 17.53
CA ASN A 174 2.84 -10.85 18.01
C ASN A 174 3.84 -9.70 17.81
N GLN A 175 3.41 -8.54 17.32
CA GLN A 175 4.26 -7.38 17.05
C GLN A 175 4.22 -6.33 18.18
N GLY A 176 4.32 -6.76 19.45
CA GLY A 176 4.35 -5.85 20.61
C GLY A 176 2.98 -5.37 21.10
N LEU A 177 1.92 -5.59 20.32
CA LEU A 177 0.55 -5.21 20.64
C LEU A 177 0.07 -5.85 21.95
N MET A 178 0.21 -7.17 22.07
CA MET A 178 -0.29 -7.92 23.24
C MET A 178 0.50 -7.60 24.52
N GLN A 179 1.79 -7.28 24.40
CA GLN A 179 2.67 -6.95 25.52
C GLN A 179 2.35 -5.58 26.14
N ASN A 180 1.94 -4.61 25.31
CA ASN A 180 1.65 -3.23 25.74
C ASN A 180 0.13 -2.92 25.66
N HIS A 181 -0.71 -3.93 25.86
CA HIS A 181 -2.14 -3.82 25.56
C HIS A 181 -2.85 -2.76 26.38
N LYS A 182 -2.47 -2.54 27.66
CA LYS A 182 -3.14 -1.57 28.54
C LYS A 182 -3.00 -0.15 28.00
N GLU A 183 -1.77 0.23 27.72
CA GLU A 183 -1.41 1.56 27.22
C GLU A 183 -1.93 1.78 25.79
N ILE A 184 -1.93 0.72 24.96
CA ILE A 184 -2.47 0.80 23.60
C ILE A 184 -4.00 0.93 23.62
N VAL A 185 -4.70 0.23 24.51
CA VAL A 185 -6.16 0.38 24.70
C VAL A 185 -6.49 1.80 25.15
N GLU A 186 -5.73 2.33 26.10
CA GLU A 186 -5.87 3.73 26.56
C GLU A 186 -5.65 4.72 25.40
N TYR A 187 -4.57 4.53 24.63
CA TYR A 187 -4.30 5.35 23.45
C TYR A 187 -5.44 5.27 22.43
N PHE A 188 -5.91 4.07 22.07
CA PHE A 188 -6.99 3.89 21.10
C PHE A 188 -8.30 4.49 21.57
N ASN A 189 -8.65 4.33 22.85
CA ASN A 189 -9.88 4.88 23.41
C ASN A 189 -9.84 6.40 23.55
N THR A 190 -8.66 6.98 23.79
CA THR A 190 -8.44 8.43 23.89
C THR A 190 -8.43 9.07 22.50
N ARG A 191 -7.76 8.43 21.54
CA ARG A 191 -7.58 8.92 20.17
C ARG A 191 -8.70 8.50 19.21
N GLY A 192 -9.74 7.81 19.68
CA GLY A 192 -10.86 7.41 18.83
C GLY A 192 -10.48 6.43 17.72
N VAL A 193 -9.56 5.50 17.99
CA VAL A 193 -9.17 4.49 16.99
C VAL A 193 -10.17 3.35 16.95
N SER A 194 -10.65 3.01 15.75
CA SER A 194 -11.57 1.90 15.51
C SER A 194 -10.83 0.63 15.10
N LEU A 195 -11.10 -0.49 15.75
CA LEU A 195 -10.40 -1.75 15.47
C LEU A 195 -11.19 -2.62 14.50
N ILE A 196 -10.46 -3.20 13.56
CA ILE A 196 -10.95 -4.23 12.66
C ILE A 196 -10.16 -5.50 12.99
N PHE A 197 -10.80 -6.43 13.70
CA PHE A 197 -10.23 -7.75 13.87
C PHE A 197 -10.43 -8.56 12.60
N LEU A 198 -9.35 -9.13 12.07
CA LEU A 198 -9.41 -10.06 10.95
C LEU A 198 -8.67 -11.34 11.33
N PHE A 199 -9.43 -12.41 11.52
CA PHE A 199 -8.91 -13.73 11.84
C PHE A 199 -9.24 -14.74 10.74
N ARG A 200 -8.71 -15.95 10.89
CA ARG A 200 -8.98 -17.07 9.99
C ARG A 200 -9.44 -18.24 10.85
N ARG A 201 -10.61 -18.79 10.57
CA ARG A 201 -11.18 -19.90 11.35
C ARG A 201 -10.37 -21.18 11.15
N ASN A 202 -9.99 -21.50 9.91
CA ASN A 202 -9.22 -22.71 9.67
C ASN A 202 -7.73 -22.52 10.05
N LEU A 203 -7.40 -22.87 11.29
CA LEU A 203 -6.06 -22.70 11.84
C LEU A 203 -5.04 -23.71 11.28
N LEU A 204 -5.47 -24.90 10.84
CA LEU A 204 -4.61 -25.86 10.15
C LEU A 204 -4.14 -25.30 8.79
N ARG A 205 -5.06 -24.79 7.96
CA ARG A 205 -4.73 -24.12 6.70
C ARG A 205 -3.84 -22.90 6.90
N ARG A 206 -4.07 -22.16 7.99
CA ARG A 206 -3.20 -21.05 8.38
C ARG A 206 -1.78 -21.55 8.69
N MET A 207 -1.63 -22.63 9.46
CA MET A 207 -0.34 -23.26 9.78
C MET A 207 0.39 -23.72 8.52
N ILE A 208 -0.28 -24.44 7.62
CA ILE A 208 0.29 -24.88 6.34
C ILE A 208 0.80 -23.68 5.55
N SER A 209 -0.01 -22.61 5.46
CA SER A 209 0.42 -21.39 4.78
C SER A 209 1.58 -20.68 5.48
N MET A 210 1.75 -20.81 6.80
CA MET A 210 2.89 -20.26 7.52
C MET A 210 4.16 -21.04 7.21
N LEU A 211 4.10 -22.37 7.26
CA LEU A 211 5.24 -23.25 6.98
C LEU A 211 5.73 -23.08 5.56
N ALA A 212 4.83 -23.08 4.56
CA ALA A 212 5.20 -22.83 3.17
C ALA A 212 5.82 -21.44 2.94
N ASN A 213 5.29 -20.40 3.59
CA ASN A 213 5.89 -19.06 3.51
C ASN A 213 7.28 -19.01 4.18
N SER A 214 7.47 -19.74 5.28
CA SER A 214 8.76 -19.83 5.96
C SER A 214 9.79 -20.53 5.10
N TYR A 215 9.38 -21.60 4.41
CA TYR A 215 10.24 -22.30 3.45
C TYR A 215 10.68 -21.39 2.30
N ASP A 216 9.74 -20.67 1.67
CA ASP A 216 10.07 -19.73 0.58
C ASP A 216 11.00 -18.59 1.02
N ARG A 217 11.04 -18.26 2.32
CA ARG A 217 11.98 -17.25 2.83
C ARG A 217 13.44 -17.65 2.62
N GLU A 218 13.72 -18.94 2.78
CA GLU A 218 15.05 -19.52 2.62
C GLU A 218 15.27 -20.00 1.18
N ALA A 219 14.32 -20.77 0.65
CA ALA A 219 14.40 -21.37 -0.68
C ALA A 219 14.25 -20.35 -1.82
N LYS A 220 13.56 -19.23 -1.59
CA LYS A 220 13.37 -18.12 -2.54
C LYS A 220 12.91 -18.63 -3.92
N GLN A 221 11.79 -19.34 -3.92
CA GLN A 221 11.33 -20.17 -5.03
C GLN A 221 11.04 -19.37 -6.31
N LEU A 222 10.83 -18.05 -6.18
CA LEU A 222 10.58 -17.15 -7.31
C LEU A 222 11.85 -16.39 -7.69
N ASN A 223 12.70 -17.04 -8.49
CA ASN A 223 13.94 -16.45 -9.04
C ASN A 223 14.84 -15.82 -7.96
N GLY A 224 15.04 -16.49 -6.83
CA GLY A 224 15.90 -15.98 -5.76
C GLY A 224 15.28 -14.84 -4.95
N THR A 225 13.96 -14.62 -5.08
CA THR A 225 13.21 -13.65 -4.27
C THR A 225 12.14 -14.34 -3.42
N HIS A 226 12.10 -14.00 -2.12
CA HIS A 226 10.98 -14.37 -1.25
C HIS A 226 9.75 -13.52 -1.56
N LYS A 227 8.57 -14.14 -1.72
CA LYS A 227 7.30 -13.40 -1.86
C LYS A 227 6.22 -13.98 -0.96
N SER A 228 5.81 -13.18 0.02
CA SER A 228 4.69 -13.55 0.90
C SER A 228 3.31 -13.50 0.24
N HIS A 229 3.20 -12.75 -0.85
CA HIS A 229 1.99 -12.56 -1.67
C HIS A 229 2.38 -12.48 -3.15
N VAL A 230 1.50 -12.97 -4.03
CA VAL A 230 1.73 -13.02 -5.47
C VAL A 230 0.56 -12.41 -6.23
N HIS A 231 0.84 -11.95 -7.45
CA HIS A 231 -0.13 -11.33 -8.34
C HIS A 231 -0.40 -12.16 -9.61
N SER A 232 0.41 -13.19 -9.85
CA SER A 232 0.25 -14.11 -10.97
C SER A 232 -0.23 -15.48 -10.51
N PRO A 233 -1.20 -16.10 -11.21
CA PRO A 233 -1.56 -17.51 -10.99
C PRO A 233 -0.36 -18.45 -11.12
N ARG A 234 0.58 -18.15 -12.03
CA ARG A 234 1.77 -18.98 -12.23
C ARG A 234 2.73 -18.93 -11.04
N GLU A 235 2.95 -17.75 -10.48
CA GLU A 235 3.76 -17.60 -9.26
C GLU A 235 3.09 -18.33 -8.08
N ALA A 236 1.75 -18.24 -7.98
CA ALA A 236 0.98 -18.95 -6.96
C ALA A 236 1.15 -20.48 -7.07
N GLU A 237 1.10 -21.03 -8.28
CA GLU A 237 1.33 -22.46 -8.52
C GLU A 237 2.72 -22.90 -8.07
N ILE A 238 3.77 -22.14 -8.40
CA ILE A 238 5.15 -22.46 -8.02
C ILE A 238 5.30 -22.52 -6.49
N LEU A 239 4.78 -21.50 -5.78
CA LEU A 239 4.84 -21.48 -4.33
C LEU A 239 4.03 -22.61 -3.69
N ALA A 240 2.89 -22.98 -4.27
CA ALA A 240 2.02 -24.04 -3.77
C ALA A 240 2.57 -25.47 -3.97
N GLN A 241 3.65 -25.65 -4.73
CA GLN A 241 4.28 -26.97 -4.93
C GLN A 241 4.93 -27.51 -3.66
N TYR A 242 5.39 -26.62 -2.77
CA TYR A 242 5.98 -27.05 -1.51
C TYR A 242 4.89 -27.54 -0.55
N LYS A 243 5.03 -28.79 -0.08
CA LYS A 243 4.15 -29.41 0.90
C LYS A 243 4.90 -29.53 2.22
N PRO A 244 4.57 -28.71 3.24
CA PRO A 244 5.21 -28.86 4.54
C PRO A 244 4.84 -30.20 5.19
N SER A 245 5.79 -30.75 5.94
CA SER A 245 5.52 -31.77 6.96
C SER A 245 5.15 -31.08 8.28
N ILE A 246 4.09 -31.55 8.94
CA ILE A 246 3.54 -30.98 10.17
C ILE A 246 3.92 -31.87 11.35
N ASN A 247 4.45 -31.29 12.42
CA ASN A 247 4.71 -32.03 13.65
C ASN A 247 3.39 -32.37 14.35
N ALA A 248 2.91 -33.60 14.16
CA ALA A 248 1.66 -34.08 14.73
C ALA A 248 1.63 -34.05 16.27
N THR A 249 2.78 -34.31 16.91
CA THR A 249 2.91 -34.30 18.38
C THR A 249 2.57 -32.94 18.98
N LEU A 250 2.89 -31.85 18.27
CA LEU A 250 2.69 -30.48 18.74
C LEU A 250 1.43 -29.83 18.17
N LEU A 251 0.79 -30.45 17.17
CA LEU A 251 -0.26 -29.85 16.35
C LEU A 251 -1.42 -29.28 17.18
N ILE A 252 -2.03 -30.10 18.05
CA ILE A 252 -3.18 -29.66 18.88
C ILE A 252 -2.80 -28.50 19.79
N ARG A 253 -1.62 -28.57 20.42
CA ARG A 253 -1.10 -27.51 21.30
C ARG A 253 -0.90 -26.20 20.53
N ASP A 254 -0.32 -26.28 19.35
CA ASP A 254 -0.01 -25.11 18.53
C ASP A 254 -1.30 -24.48 17.95
N LEU A 255 -2.33 -25.28 17.62
CA LEU A 255 -3.66 -24.78 17.26
C LEU A 255 -4.32 -24.06 18.44
N LYS A 256 -4.31 -24.69 19.63
CA LYS A 256 -4.87 -24.13 20.86
C LYS A 256 -4.23 -22.81 21.25
N GLN A 257 -2.90 -22.72 21.19
CA GLN A 257 -2.17 -21.49 21.53
C GLN A 257 -2.64 -20.29 20.71
N VAL A 258 -3.03 -20.53 19.47
CA VAL A 258 -3.48 -19.48 18.55
C VAL A 258 -4.90 -19.05 18.88
N GLU A 259 -5.79 -20.00 19.14
CA GLU A 259 -7.13 -19.72 19.68
C GLU A 259 -7.04 -18.89 20.97
N ASP A 260 -6.20 -19.32 21.92
CA ASP A 260 -6.01 -18.63 23.19
C ASP A 260 -5.48 -17.20 22.96
N THR A 261 -4.56 -17.02 22.00
CA THR A 261 -4.04 -15.69 21.64
C THR A 261 -5.13 -14.79 21.06
N VAL A 262 -5.99 -15.33 20.19
CA VAL A 262 -7.12 -14.59 19.60
C VAL A 262 -8.14 -14.22 20.68
N ALA A 263 -8.53 -15.17 21.51
CA ALA A 263 -9.47 -14.95 22.61
C ALA A 263 -8.95 -13.86 23.58
N LYS A 264 -7.67 -13.93 23.92
CA LYS A 264 -7.01 -12.93 24.78
C LYS A 264 -6.96 -11.55 24.14
N ALA A 265 -6.72 -11.45 22.83
CA ALA A 265 -6.76 -10.17 22.12
C ALA A 265 -8.17 -9.56 22.15
N LEU A 266 -9.20 -10.36 21.87
CA LEU A 266 -10.59 -9.89 21.95
C LEU A 266 -10.95 -9.43 23.37
N GLN A 267 -10.47 -10.14 24.39
CA GLN A 267 -10.65 -9.74 25.79
C GLN A 267 -9.96 -8.41 26.11
N TYR A 268 -8.69 -8.25 25.71
CA TYR A 268 -7.91 -7.04 26.01
C TYR A 268 -8.49 -5.78 25.38
N PHE A 269 -9.04 -5.89 24.17
CA PHE A 269 -9.54 -4.75 23.41
C PHE A 269 -11.08 -4.66 23.41
N ASN A 270 -11.75 -5.33 24.34
CA ASN A 270 -13.22 -5.37 24.41
C ASN A 270 -13.86 -3.98 24.60
N SER A 271 -13.15 -3.06 25.28
CA SER A 271 -13.59 -1.69 25.57
C SER A 271 -13.30 -0.70 24.44
N THR A 272 -12.51 -1.10 23.44
CA THR A 272 -12.24 -0.30 22.26
C THR A 272 -13.30 -0.56 21.19
N ARG A 273 -13.76 0.49 20.49
CA ARG A 273 -14.72 0.34 19.39
C ARG A 273 -14.14 -0.61 18.34
N HIS A 274 -14.77 -1.75 18.13
CA HIS A 274 -14.26 -2.78 17.24
C HIS A 274 -15.34 -3.50 16.44
N THR A 275 -14.91 -4.15 15.38
CA THR A 275 -15.69 -5.11 14.60
C THR A 275 -14.83 -6.34 14.32
N ILE A 276 -15.46 -7.51 14.18
CA ILE A 276 -14.77 -8.79 14.02
C ILE A 276 -15.17 -9.41 12.69
N PHE A 277 -14.16 -9.71 11.88
CA PHE A 277 -14.29 -10.40 10.62
C PHE A 277 -13.44 -11.67 10.60
N TYR A 278 -13.93 -12.65 9.86
CA TYR A 278 -13.18 -13.84 9.54
C TYR A 278 -12.96 -13.90 8.03
N TYR A 279 -11.75 -14.31 7.64
CA TYR A 279 -11.33 -14.44 6.24
C TYR A 279 -12.35 -15.22 5.40
N GLU A 280 -12.87 -16.31 5.96
CA GLU A 280 -13.86 -17.18 5.34
C GLU A 280 -15.14 -16.42 4.97
N ASP A 281 -15.61 -15.54 5.85
CA ASP A 281 -16.84 -14.75 5.63
C ASP A 281 -16.64 -13.71 4.53
N VAL A 282 -15.48 -13.05 4.51
CA VAL A 282 -15.16 -12.00 3.52
C VAL A 282 -15.00 -12.60 2.13
N ILE A 283 -14.47 -13.83 2.03
CA ILE A 283 -14.34 -14.53 0.75
C ILE A 283 -15.70 -15.07 0.29
N LYS A 284 -16.49 -15.67 1.18
CA LYS A 284 -17.79 -16.27 0.84
C LYS A 284 -18.84 -15.21 0.51
N ASN A 285 -18.85 -14.11 1.25
CA ASN A 285 -19.81 -13.04 1.09
C ASN A 285 -19.11 -11.67 1.00
N ARG A 286 -18.97 -11.16 -0.23
CA ARG A 286 -18.38 -9.85 -0.49
C ARG A 286 -19.15 -8.68 0.11
N THR A 287 -20.42 -8.83 0.47
CA THR A 287 -21.16 -7.75 1.14
C THR A 287 -20.57 -7.43 2.52
N LYS A 288 -19.78 -8.33 3.12
CA LYS A 288 -19.02 -8.04 4.35
C LYS A 288 -18.02 -6.90 4.20
N LEU A 289 -17.55 -6.61 2.98
CA LEU A 289 -16.72 -5.42 2.74
C LEU A 289 -17.52 -4.13 2.88
N VAL A 290 -18.82 -4.15 2.58
CA VAL A 290 -19.71 -3.00 2.79
C VAL A 290 -19.85 -2.70 4.29
N ASP A 291 -19.93 -3.74 5.13
CA ASP A 291 -19.94 -3.58 6.60
C ASP A 291 -18.68 -2.86 7.10
N VAL A 292 -17.51 -3.14 6.51
CA VAL A 292 -16.24 -2.46 6.85
C VAL A 292 -16.28 -0.99 6.44
N LEU A 293 -16.75 -0.68 5.23
CA LEU A 293 -16.84 0.71 4.75
C LEU A 293 -17.83 1.51 5.60
N ASN A 294 -18.98 0.91 5.97
CA ASN A 294 -19.96 1.50 6.87
C ASN A 294 -19.40 1.70 8.29
N PHE A 295 -18.63 0.74 8.81
CA PHE A 295 -17.98 0.84 10.12
C PHE A 295 -16.97 1.99 10.17
N LEU A 296 -16.21 2.17 9.09
CA LEU A 296 -15.28 3.28 8.88
C LEU A 296 -15.95 4.57 8.39
N LYS A 297 -17.27 4.56 8.15
CA LYS A 297 -18.07 5.69 7.66
C LYS A 297 -17.48 6.37 6.41
N VAL A 298 -16.97 5.56 5.49
CA VAL A 298 -16.50 6.02 4.18
C VAL A 298 -17.52 5.62 3.10
N PRO A 299 -17.58 6.34 1.96
CA PRO A 299 -18.51 6.00 0.88
C PRO A 299 -18.38 4.55 0.43
N GLN A 300 -19.50 3.93 0.09
CA GLN A 300 -19.48 2.57 -0.46
C GLN A 300 -18.89 2.58 -1.87
N ARG A 301 -17.92 1.71 -2.13
CA ARG A 301 -17.29 1.52 -3.44
C ARG A 301 -16.87 0.07 -3.63
N ASP A 302 -16.75 -0.33 -4.88
CA ASP A 302 -16.17 -1.62 -5.23
C ASP A 302 -14.69 -1.67 -4.85
N LEU A 303 -14.35 -2.59 -3.95
CA LEU A 303 -12.97 -2.85 -3.55
C LEU A 303 -12.35 -3.95 -4.41
N ARG A 304 -11.10 -3.74 -4.85
CA ARG A 304 -10.39 -4.65 -5.75
C ARG A 304 -9.01 -4.99 -5.21
N SER A 305 -8.58 -6.22 -5.42
CA SER A 305 -7.23 -6.68 -5.10
C SER A 305 -6.64 -7.44 -6.27
N ARG A 306 -5.35 -7.24 -6.51
CA ARG A 306 -4.57 -8.02 -7.50
C ARG A 306 -3.93 -9.26 -6.88
N GLN A 307 -4.05 -9.48 -5.56
CA GLN A 307 -3.43 -10.64 -4.94
C GLN A 307 -4.19 -11.92 -5.30
N VAL A 308 -3.43 -12.99 -5.54
CA VAL A 308 -3.97 -14.31 -5.86
C VAL A 308 -3.75 -15.25 -4.68
N LYS A 309 -4.74 -16.09 -4.38
CA LYS A 309 -4.62 -17.15 -3.35
C LYS A 309 -3.61 -18.20 -3.84
N ILE A 310 -2.57 -18.43 -3.05
CA ILE A 310 -1.49 -19.40 -3.32
C ILE A 310 -2.03 -20.83 -3.23
N HIS A 311 -2.42 -21.26 -2.03
CA HIS A 311 -2.91 -22.62 -1.81
C HIS A 311 -4.39 -22.76 -2.20
N LYS A 312 -4.66 -23.57 -3.23
CA LYS A 312 -5.99 -23.95 -3.69
C LYS A 312 -6.15 -25.48 -3.56
N GLY A 313 -7.38 -25.97 -3.52
CA GLY A 313 -7.66 -27.41 -3.44
C GLY A 313 -7.74 -28.00 -2.04
N SER A 314 -7.62 -29.32 -1.97
CA SER A 314 -7.78 -30.10 -0.74
C SER A 314 -6.56 -29.92 0.18
N LEU A 315 -6.76 -30.17 1.47
CA LEU A 315 -5.65 -30.12 2.43
C LEU A 315 -4.67 -31.28 2.26
N SER A 316 -5.16 -32.45 1.88
CA SER A 316 -4.36 -33.65 1.59
C SER A 316 -3.33 -33.44 0.48
N GLU A 317 -3.63 -32.57 -0.48
CA GLU A 317 -2.68 -32.24 -1.55
C GLU A 317 -1.60 -31.24 -1.10
N GLN A 318 -1.77 -30.60 0.06
CA GLN A 318 -0.94 -29.48 0.53
C GLN A 318 0.00 -29.85 1.69
N VAL A 319 -0.06 -31.08 2.19
CA VAL A 319 0.71 -31.56 3.35
C VAL A 319 1.39 -32.87 2.98
N GLU A 320 2.66 -33.02 3.37
CA GLU A 320 3.44 -34.22 3.05
C GLU A 320 2.99 -35.43 3.89
N ASN A 321 2.87 -35.27 5.21
CA ASN A 321 2.44 -36.31 6.15
C ASN A 321 0.95 -36.22 6.49
N TRP A 322 0.09 -36.11 5.47
CA TRP A 322 -1.35 -35.88 5.65
C TRP A 322 -2.05 -36.92 6.54
N ASP A 323 -1.73 -38.21 6.39
CA ASP A 323 -2.39 -39.28 7.15
C ASP A 323 -2.16 -39.15 8.66
N GLU A 324 -0.98 -38.68 9.08
CA GLU A 324 -0.64 -38.43 10.47
C GLU A 324 -1.43 -37.25 11.04
N VAL A 325 -1.55 -36.17 10.25
CA VAL A 325 -2.35 -34.98 10.60
C VAL A 325 -3.82 -35.35 10.72
N LEU A 326 -4.35 -36.10 9.76
CA LEU A 326 -5.73 -36.59 9.76
C LEU A 326 -6.00 -37.42 11.02
N LYS A 327 -5.13 -38.40 11.32
CA LYS A 327 -5.25 -39.24 12.52
C LYS A 327 -5.20 -38.42 13.81
N THR A 328 -4.37 -37.38 13.85
CA THR A 328 -4.20 -36.54 15.04
C THR A 328 -5.40 -35.65 15.33
N LEU A 329 -6.06 -35.13 14.29
CA LEU A 329 -7.18 -34.19 14.46
C LEU A 329 -8.55 -34.87 14.51
N LYS A 330 -8.69 -36.06 13.93
CA LYS A 330 -9.96 -36.80 13.92
C LYS A 330 -10.40 -37.14 15.35
N GLY A 331 -11.66 -36.88 15.68
CA GLY A 331 -12.22 -37.07 17.03
C GLY A 331 -11.83 -35.98 18.04
N THR A 332 -11.14 -34.92 17.61
CA THR A 332 -10.81 -33.77 18.46
C THR A 332 -11.69 -32.57 18.14
N GLN A 333 -11.68 -31.54 19.00
CA GLN A 333 -12.37 -30.27 18.72
C GLN A 333 -11.88 -29.56 17.44
N TYR A 334 -10.72 -29.96 16.92
CA TYR A 334 -10.11 -29.40 15.72
C TYR A 334 -10.39 -30.21 14.45
N GLU A 335 -11.22 -31.26 14.53
CA GLU A 335 -11.60 -32.09 13.38
C GLU A 335 -12.17 -31.26 12.23
N SER A 336 -12.94 -30.22 12.54
CA SER A 336 -13.53 -29.31 11.55
C SER A 336 -12.48 -28.65 10.66
N PHE A 337 -11.24 -28.46 11.12
CA PHE A 337 -10.16 -27.85 10.35
C PHE A 337 -9.64 -28.72 9.21
N LEU A 338 -9.99 -30.02 9.19
CA LEU A 338 -9.69 -30.92 8.08
C LEU A 338 -10.51 -30.60 6.82
N HIS A 339 -11.58 -29.82 6.94
CA HIS A 339 -12.46 -29.45 5.83
C HIS A 339 -12.03 -28.15 5.14
N ALA A 340 -12.69 -27.83 4.03
CA ALA A 340 -12.41 -26.62 3.26
C ALA A 340 -12.80 -25.35 4.03
N ASP A 341 -12.12 -24.23 3.73
CA ASP A 341 -12.36 -22.90 4.36
C ASP A 341 -13.85 -22.48 4.34
N TYR A 342 -14.69 -22.99 3.43
CA TYR A 342 -16.09 -22.57 3.27
C TYR A 342 -17.13 -23.50 3.89
N GLN A 343 -16.67 -24.61 4.48
CA GLN A 343 -17.50 -25.62 5.16
C GLN A 343 -17.40 -25.53 6.69
N ILE A 344 -16.67 -24.53 7.20
CA ILE A 344 -16.38 -24.30 8.63
C ILE A 344 -17.13 -23.06 9.11
#